data_AF-A0A925PJ33-F1
#
_entry.id   AF-A0A925PJ33-F1
#
_cell.length_a   1.000
_cell.length_b   1.000
_cell.length_c   1.000
_cell.angle_alpha   90.00
_cell.angle_beta   90.00
_cell.angle_gamma   90.00
#
_symmetry.space_group_name_H-M   'P 1'
#
loop_
_entity.id
_entity.type
_entity.pdbx_description
1 polymer ?
#
loop_
_entity_poly.entity_id
_entity_poly.type
_entity_poly.pdbx_seq_one_letter_code
_entity_poly.pdbx_strand_id
1 'polypeptide(L)'
;MLLVIDVGNSNIVLGVYDGLQLVRNWRLSTDKSRTSDEYAVLLHSLFEQAGLGFASVKAAIISSVVPPLTGVMEAIVHDFFHHTPYVVGPGIRTGMPIQYDNPREVGADRIVNAVAGYEKHHCALVIVDFGTATTFDYVNAKGEYCGGAIAPGLAISVEALFQRASKLPRIDIVKPPQIIAKNTVNSMQAGIFFGYVGLVDEIVSRIKLESKDSPKVIATGGLANLIAPESRTIEEVDEFLTLDGLRILYERNR
;
A
#
# COMPACT_ATOMS: atom_id res chain seq x y z
N MET A 1 21.65 0.60 -8.56
CA MET A 1 20.22 0.89 -8.25
C MET A 1 19.63 -0.24 -7.42
N LEU A 2 18.58 0.04 -6.64
CA LEU A 2 17.80 -0.93 -5.87
C LEU A 2 16.44 -1.13 -6.55
N LEU A 3 16.04 -2.38 -6.77
CA LEU A 3 14.67 -2.74 -7.18
C LEU A 3 13.83 -3.04 -5.94
N VAL A 4 12.73 -2.32 -5.76
CA VAL A 4 11.73 -2.61 -4.73
C VAL A 4 10.47 -3.19 -5.39
N ILE A 5 9.91 -4.24 -4.81
CA ILE A 5 8.73 -4.93 -5.33
C ILE A 5 7.72 -5.07 -4.20
N ASP A 6 6.53 -4.50 -4.36
CA ASP A 6 5.40 -4.70 -3.47
C ASP A 6 4.31 -5.48 -4.19
N VAL A 7 4.00 -6.69 -3.69
CA VAL A 7 3.04 -7.61 -4.29
C VAL A 7 1.76 -7.60 -3.46
N GLY A 8 0.81 -6.77 -3.88
CA GLY A 8 -0.54 -6.71 -3.34
C GLY A 8 -1.50 -7.67 -4.02
N ASN A 9 -2.69 -7.82 -3.43
CA ASN A 9 -3.74 -8.70 -3.98
C ASN A 9 -4.28 -8.25 -5.34
N SER A 10 -4.37 -6.93 -5.56
CA SER A 10 -4.91 -6.35 -6.79
C SER A 10 -3.83 -5.84 -7.74
N ASN A 11 -2.73 -5.31 -7.19
CA ASN A 11 -1.65 -4.75 -7.97
C ASN A 11 -0.29 -5.17 -7.42
N ILE A 12 0.69 -5.28 -8.31
CA ILE A 12 2.12 -5.30 -8.02
C ILE A 12 2.67 -3.89 -8.30
N VAL A 13 3.33 -3.28 -7.34
CA VAL A 13 4.00 -1.99 -7.50
C VAL A 13 5.51 -2.20 -7.48
N LEU A 14 6.18 -1.66 -8.48
CA LEU A 14 7.63 -1.78 -8.68
C LEU A 14 8.24 -0.40 -8.55
N GLY A 15 9.42 -0.31 -7.95
CA GLY A 15 10.19 0.93 -7.87
C GLY A 15 11.68 0.68 -8.11
N VAL A 16 12.34 1.61 -8.79
CA VAL A 16 13.80 1.60 -8.97
C VAL A 16 14.38 2.83 -8.30
N TYR A 17 15.21 2.60 -7.28
CA TYR A 17 15.90 3.65 -6.55
C TYR A 17 17.37 3.78 -6.97
N ASP A 18 17.83 5.03 -7.07
CA ASP A 18 19.25 5.37 -7.09
C ASP A 18 19.59 6.21 -5.86
N GLY A 19 20.25 5.58 -4.88
CA GLY A 19 20.35 6.12 -3.53
C GLY A 19 18.95 6.35 -2.93
N LEU A 20 18.65 7.60 -2.57
CA LEU A 20 17.37 8.01 -2.00
C LEU A 20 16.32 8.39 -3.05
N GLN A 21 16.70 8.51 -4.33
CA GLN A 21 15.81 8.99 -5.38
C GLN A 21 15.07 7.85 -6.05
N LEU A 22 13.73 7.90 -6.07
CA LEU A 22 12.90 7.02 -6.89
C LEU A 22 13.01 7.44 -8.37
N VAL A 23 13.79 6.69 -9.15
CA VAL A 23 14.06 6.96 -10.57
C VAL A 23 12.86 6.58 -11.43
N ARG A 24 12.22 5.45 -11.12
CA ARG A 24 11.06 4.96 -11.85
C ARG A 24 10.17 4.12 -10.96
N ASN A 25 8.88 4.11 -11.26
CA ASN A 25 7.94 3.17 -10.68
C ASN A 25 6.96 2.67 -11.74
N TRP A 26 6.38 1.50 -11.49
CA TRP A 26 5.35 0.91 -12.32
C TRP A 26 4.29 0.24 -11.45
N ARG A 27 3.06 0.18 -11.96
CA ARG A 27 1.95 -0.53 -11.35
C ARG A 27 1.41 -1.54 -12.35
N LEU A 28 1.37 -2.80 -11.94
CA LEU A 28 0.88 -3.92 -12.73
C LEU A 28 -0.30 -4.57 -12.03
N SER A 29 -1.25 -5.11 -12.79
CA SER A 29 -2.30 -5.95 -12.20
C SER A 29 -1.70 -7.24 -11.65
N THR A 30 -2.14 -7.65 -10.47
CA THR A 30 -1.73 -8.93 -9.88
C THR A 30 -2.44 -10.07 -10.61
N ASP A 31 -1.66 -10.91 -11.28
CA ASP A 31 -2.14 -12.15 -11.88
C ASP A 31 -1.41 -13.34 -11.28
N LYS A 32 -2.16 -14.14 -10.51
CA LYS A 32 -1.65 -15.32 -9.79
C LYS A 32 -1.32 -16.48 -10.73
N SER A 33 -1.78 -16.42 -11.99
CA SER A 33 -1.53 -17.46 -12.98
C SER A 33 -0.30 -17.20 -13.85
N ARG A 34 0.24 -15.97 -13.82
CA ARG A 34 1.42 -15.60 -14.60
C ARG A 34 2.70 -16.26 -14.08
N THR A 35 3.53 -16.70 -15.01
CA THR A 35 4.84 -17.31 -14.73
C THR A 35 5.93 -16.26 -14.56
N SER A 36 7.10 -16.68 -14.06
CA SER A 36 8.29 -15.82 -13.98
C SER A 36 8.73 -15.29 -15.34
N ASP A 37 8.67 -16.11 -16.39
CA ASP A 37 9.06 -15.71 -17.75
C ASP A 37 8.12 -14.62 -18.32
N GLU A 38 6.81 -14.74 -18.11
CA GLU A 38 5.84 -13.75 -18.58
C GLU A 38 6.05 -12.39 -17.89
N TYR A 39 6.27 -12.41 -16.57
CA TYR A 39 6.62 -11.20 -15.85
C TYR A 39 8.00 -10.67 -16.26
N ALA A 40 8.98 -11.52 -16.55
CA ALA A 40 10.31 -11.10 -16.98
C ALA A 40 10.26 -10.37 -18.33
N VAL A 41 9.49 -10.85 -19.31
CA VAL A 41 9.26 -10.16 -20.59
C VAL A 41 8.63 -8.79 -20.38
N LEU A 42 7.64 -8.71 -19.49
CA LEU A 42 7.00 -7.44 -19.15
C LEU A 42 7.99 -6.47 -18.48
N LEU A 43 8.72 -6.93 -17.47
CA LEU A 43 9.72 -6.14 -16.76
C LEU A 43 10.84 -5.68 -17.69
N HIS A 44 11.31 -6.54 -18.60
CA HIS A 44 12.31 -6.17 -19.59
C HIS A 44 11.83 -5.01 -20.45
N SER A 45 10.60 -5.11 -20.96
CA SER A 45 9.98 -4.05 -21.77
C SER A 45 9.84 -2.74 -21.00
N LEU A 46 9.46 -2.79 -19.72
CA LEU A 46 9.32 -1.61 -18.86
C LEU A 46 10.68 -0.95 -18.57
N PHE A 47 11.72 -1.74 -18.30
CA PHE A 47 13.08 -1.25 -18.08
C PHE A 47 13.64 -0.61 -19.34
N GLU A 48 13.53 -1.28 -20.49
CA GLU A 48 13.99 -0.77 -21.78
C GLU A 48 13.33 0.57 -22.12
N GLN A 49 12.00 0.68 -21.97
CA GLN A 49 11.27 1.93 -22.20
C GLN A 49 11.72 3.06 -21.26
N ALA A 50 12.16 2.73 -20.04
CA ALA A 50 12.69 3.71 -19.10
C ALA A 50 14.18 4.03 -19.32
N GLY A 51 14.83 3.44 -20.34
CA GLY A 51 16.27 3.58 -20.58
C GLY A 51 17.13 2.89 -19.52
N LEU A 52 16.57 1.90 -18.82
CA LEU A 52 17.23 1.13 -17.77
C LEU A 52 17.57 -0.27 -18.29
N GLY A 53 18.68 -0.83 -17.82
CA GLY A 53 19.02 -2.24 -18.05
C GLY A 53 18.97 -3.02 -16.75
N PHE A 54 18.62 -4.31 -16.79
CA PHE A 54 18.60 -5.17 -15.59
C PHE A 54 19.94 -5.17 -14.85
N ALA A 55 21.06 -5.13 -15.58
CA ALA A 55 22.42 -5.07 -15.01
C ALA A 55 22.71 -3.81 -14.14
N SER A 56 21.87 -2.77 -14.22
CA SER A 56 21.97 -1.56 -13.38
C SER A 56 21.42 -1.76 -11.96
N VAL A 57 20.53 -2.75 -11.79
CA VAL A 57 20.05 -3.20 -10.48
C VAL A 57 21.19 -3.95 -9.80
N LYS A 58 21.42 -3.64 -8.52
CA LYS A 58 22.49 -4.24 -7.69
C LYS A 58 21.96 -5.02 -6.49
N ALA A 59 20.68 -4.86 -6.20
CA ALA A 59 19.96 -5.56 -5.16
C ALA A 59 18.46 -5.43 -5.41
N ALA A 60 17.68 -6.33 -4.81
CA ALA A 60 16.24 -6.21 -4.78
C ALA A 60 15.68 -6.53 -3.40
N ILE A 61 14.51 -5.97 -3.09
CA ILE A 61 13.72 -6.30 -1.92
C ILE A 61 12.24 -6.47 -2.29
N ILE A 62 11.58 -7.45 -1.68
CA ILE A 62 10.21 -7.85 -1.98
C ILE A 62 9.37 -7.80 -0.70
N SER A 63 8.25 -7.08 -0.74
CA SER A 63 7.11 -7.27 0.16
C SER A 63 6.01 -8.00 -0.60
N SER A 64 5.36 -8.96 0.04
CA SER A 64 4.27 -9.71 -0.58
C SER A 64 3.24 -10.16 0.43
N VAL A 65 1.97 -9.90 0.10
CA VAL A 65 0.80 -10.48 0.77
C VAL A 65 0.12 -11.54 -0.10
N VAL A 66 0.77 -11.97 -1.18
CA VAL A 66 0.27 -12.97 -2.13
C VAL A 66 1.28 -14.12 -2.23
N PRO A 67 1.18 -15.15 -1.35
CA PRO A 67 2.16 -16.23 -1.28
C PRO A 67 2.49 -16.91 -2.62
N PRO A 68 1.51 -17.22 -3.51
CA PRO A 68 1.79 -17.84 -4.80
C PRO A 68 2.72 -17.05 -5.72
N LEU A 69 2.75 -15.72 -5.59
CA LEU A 69 3.58 -14.85 -6.42
C LEU A 69 4.92 -14.50 -5.79
N THR A 70 5.13 -14.82 -4.51
CA THR A 70 6.39 -14.53 -3.83
C THR A 70 7.54 -15.28 -4.49
N GLY A 71 7.39 -16.61 -4.66
CA GLY A 71 8.38 -17.43 -5.35
C GLY A 71 8.58 -17.05 -6.82
N VAL A 72 7.53 -16.55 -7.49
CA VAL A 72 7.63 -16.04 -8.87
C VAL A 72 8.52 -14.80 -8.92
N MET A 73 8.32 -13.84 -8.01
CA MET A 73 9.16 -12.64 -7.94
C MET A 73 10.59 -12.96 -7.52
N GLU A 74 10.78 -13.91 -6.60
CA GLU A 74 12.11 -14.39 -6.21
C GLU A 74 12.85 -15.01 -7.41
N ALA A 75 12.19 -15.87 -8.18
CA ALA A 75 12.75 -16.46 -9.39
C ALA A 75 13.13 -15.39 -10.43
N ILE A 76 12.30 -14.37 -10.62
CA ILE A 76 12.61 -13.26 -11.53
C ILE A 76 13.90 -12.55 -11.11
N VAL A 77 14.02 -12.18 -9.83
CA VAL A 77 15.20 -11.48 -9.32
C VAL A 77 16.45 -12.37 -9.45
N HIS A 78 16.32 -13.67 -9.19
CA HIS A 78 17.42 -14.61 -9.32
C HIS A 78 17.84 -14.83 -10.78
N ASP A 79 16.91 -15.20 -11.65
CA ASP A 79 17.20 -15.70 -12.99
C ASP A 79 17.52 -14.57 -13.97
N PHE A 80 16.91 -13.39 -13.80
CA PHE A 80 17.04 -12.28 -14.76
C PHE A 80 17.84 -11.09 -14.21
N PHE A 81 17.76 -10.81 -12.91
CA PHE A 81 18.57 -9.77 -12.29
C PHE A 81 19.86 -10.30 -11.65
N HIS A 82 20.04 -11.62 -11.58
CA HIS A 82 21.23 -12.30 -11.03
C HIS A 82 21.55 -11.89 -9.58
N HIS A 83 20.49 -11.70 -8.79
CA HIS A 83 20.59 -11.33 -7.37
C HIS A 83 19.68 -12.20 -6.50
N THR A 84 20.02 -12.33 -5.23
CA THR A 84 19.11 -12.87 -4.22
C THR A 84 18.32 -11.71 -3.61
N PRO A 85 16.98 -11.70 -3.69
CA PRO A 85 16.19 -10.64 -3.08
C PRO A 85 16.19 -10.75 -1.56
N TYR A 86 16.08 -9.60 -0.90
CA TYR A 86 15.59 -9.54 0.47
C TYR A 86 14.07 -9.74 0.44
N VAL A 87 13.52 -10.58 1.32
CA VAL A 87 12.07 -10.78 1.43
C VAL A 87 11.60 -10.28 2.79
N VAL A 88 10.64 -9.35 2.79
CA VAL A 88 10.04 -8.83 4.02
C VAL A 88 9.22 -9.93 4.67
N GLY A 89 9.60 -10.31 5.88
CA GLY A 89 8.96 -11.38 6.63
C GLY A 89 9.65 -11.65 7.96
N PRO A 90 9.32 -12.75 8.66
CA PRO A 90 9.91 -13.09 9.94
C PRO A 90 11.45 -13.10 9.89
N GLY A 91 12.08 -12.32 10.77
CA GLY A 91 13.54 -12.21 10.86
C GLY A 91 14.15 -10.98 10.18
N ILE A 92 13.39 -10.24 9.36
CA ILE A 92 13.88 -8.96 8.81
C ILE A 92 14.05 -7.92 9.94
N ARG A 93 15.15 -7.18 9.93
CA ARG A 93 15.38 -6.11 10.92
C ARG A 93 14.53 -4.90 10.55
N THR A 94 13.38 -4.77 11.19
CA THR A 94 12.48 -3.62 11.00
C THR A 94 12.94 -2.38 11.76
N GLY A 95 13.63 -2.55 12.91
CA GLY A 95 13.92 -1.45 13.83
C GLY A 95 12.67 -0.89 14.54
N MET A 96 11.54 -1.58 14.44
CA MET A 96 10.23 -1.16 14.95
C MET A 96 9.62 -2.31 15.76
N PRO A 97 9.45 -2.17 17.09
CA PRO A 97 8.73 -3.14 17.92
C PRO A 97 7.27 -3.26 17.47
N ILE A 98 6.76 -4.50 17.41
CA ILE A 98 5.38 -4.80 17.01
C ILE A 98 4.61 -5.26 18.25
N GLN A 99 3.62 -4.48 18.68
CA GLN A 99 2.82 -4.68 19.90
C GLN A 99 1.50 -5.43 19.61
N TYR A 100 1.48 -6.29 18.60
CA TYR A 100 0.36 -7.22 18.37
C TYR A 100 0.49 -8.43 19.30
N ASP A 101 -0.64 -9.04 19.68
CA ASP A 101 -0.65 -10.31 20.42
C ASP A 101 0.14 -11.40 19.68
N ASN A 102 0.00 -11.45 18.35
CA ASN A 102 0.81 -12.26 17.47
C ASN A 102 1.45 -11.38 16.37
N PRO A 103 2.72 -10.99 16.52
CA PRO A 103 3.42 -10.15 15.55
C PRO A 103 3.51 -10.74 14.13
N ARG A 104 3.36 -12.07 13.98
CA ARG A 104 3.43 -12.76 12.67
C ARG A 104 2.18 -12.59 11.82
N GLU A 105 1.08 -12.12 12.41
CA GLU A 105 -0.20 -11.92 11.69
C GLU A 105 -0.29 -10.56 10.99
N VAL A 106 0.64 -9.66 11.27
CA VAL A 106 0.66 -8.35 10.63
C VAL A 106 1.16 -8.51 9.19
N GLY A 107 0.41 -7.94 8.24
CA GLY A 107 0.80 -7.90 6.83
C GLY A 107 2.15 -7.18 6.64
N ALA A 108 2.96 -7.68 5.72
CA ALA A 108 4.27 -7.12 5.43
C ALA A 108 4.16 -5.65 4.96
N ASP A 109 3.18 -5.35 4.13
CA ASP A 109 2.82 -4.01 3.65
C ASP A 109 2.57 -3.01 4.79
N ARG A 110 1.80 -3.41 5.81
CA ARG A 110 1.51 -2.58 6.99
C ARG A 110 2.77 -2.25 7.79
N ILE A 111 3.66 -3.23 7.98
CA ILE A 111 4.96 -3.01 8.65
C ILE A 111 5.84 -2.07 7.81
N VAL A 112 5.90 -2.28 6.50
CA VAL A 112 6.67 -1.46 5.56
C VAL A 112 6.20 0.00 5.61
N ASN A 113 4.89 0.22 5.55
CA ASN A 113 4.27 1.55 5.65
C ASN A 113 4.58 2.21 7.00
N ALA A 114 4.47 1.46 8.10
CA ALA A 114 4.79 1.95 9.44
C ALA A 114 6.26 2.38 9.58
N VAL A 115 7.19 1.56 9.08
CA VAL A 115 8.62 1.88 9.07
C VAL A 115 8.89 3.14 8.26
N ALA A 116 8.32 3.27 7.06
CA ALA A 116 8.47 4.46 6.23
C ALA A 116 7.91 5.71 6.91
N GLY A 117 6.68 5.63 7.40
CA GLY A 117 6.00 6.76 8.03
C GLY A 117 6.79 7.27 9.23
N TYR A 118 7.20 6.36 10.13
CA TYR A 118 7.95 6.74 11.32
C TYR A 118 9.33 7.29 10.98
N GLU A 119 10.03 6.74 9.98
CA GLU A 119 11.34 7.24 9.57
C GLU A 119 11.27 8.65 8.98
N LYS A 120 10.18 8.98 8.26
CA LYS A 120 10.02 10.29 7.64
C LYS A 120 9.61 11.39 8.62
N HIS A 121 8.93 11.04 9.71
CA HIS A 121 8.33 12.04 10.61
C HIS A 121 8.82 11.98 12.05
N HIS A 122 9.34 10.84 12.52
CA HIS A 122 9.81 10.62 13.89
C HIS A 122 8.81 11.09 14.98
N CYS A 123 7.52 10.87 14.74
CA CYS A 123 6.44 11.19 15.66
C CYS A 123 5.38 10.07 15.67
N ALA A 124 4.38 10.18 16.56
CA ALA A 124 3.24 9.27 16.53
C ALA A 124 2.45 9.46 15.21
N LEU A 125 1.95 8.37 14.63
CA LEU A 125 1.33 8.36 13.31
C LEU A 125 0.07 7.49 13.28
N VAL A 126 -0.90 7.94 12.50
CA VAL A 126 -1.95 7.07 11.93
C VAL A 126 -1.72 7.01 10.43
N ILE A 127 -1.55 5.80 9.90
CA ILE A 127 -1.32 5.56 8.48
C ILE A 127 -2.58 4.94 7.89
N VAL A 128 -3.17 5.60 6.91
CA VAL A 128 -4.38 5.14 6.21
C VAL A 128 -3.99 4.65 4.82
N ASP A 129 -3.98 3.33 4.60
CA ASP A 129 -3.68 2.77 3.28
C ASP A 129 -4.96 2.43 2.53
N PHE A 130 -5.18 3.08 1.40
CA PHE A 130 -6.30 2.83 0.49
C PHE A 130 -5.95 1.76 -0.55
N GLY A 131 -5.87 0.51 -0.09
CA GLY A 131 -5.60 -0.67 -0.91
C GLY A 131 -6.84 -1.53 -1.21
N THR A 132 -6.61 -2.84 -1.37
CA THR A 132 -7.70 -3.83 -1.51
C THR A 132 -8.62 -3.82 -0.28
N ALA A 133 -8.04 -3.74 0.92
CA ALA A 133 -8.69 -3.29 2.14
C ALA A 133 -8.21 -1.86 2.44
N THR A 134 -8.97 -1.12 3.24
CA THR A 134 -8.45 0.09 3.86
C THR A 134 -7.97 -0.22 5.26
N THR A 135 -6.67 -0.03 5.50
CA THR A 135 -6.05 -0.25 6.80
C THR A 135 -5.78 1.08 7.48
N PHE A 136 -5.81 1.06 8.81
CA PHE A 136 -5.51 2.18 9.68
C PHE A 136 -4.46 1.71 10.67
N ASP A 137 -3.23 2.12 10.53
CA ASP A 137 -2.11 1.64 11.34
C ASP A 137 -1.65 2.71 12.31
N TYR A 138 -1.62 2.39 13.61
CA TYR A 138 -1.16 3.31 14.65
C TYR A 138 0.27 2.98 15.06
N VAL A 139 1.14 3.99 14.97
CA VAL A 139 2.52 3.96 15.48
C VAL A 139 2.62 5.02 16.58
N ASN A 140 3.08 4.65 17.77
CA ASN A 140 3.19 5.61 18.87
C ASN A 140 4.46 6.48 18.77
N ALA A 141 4.59 7.46 19.66
CA ALA A 141 5.74 8.38 19.64
C ALA A 141 7.11 7.69 19.81
N LYS A 142 7.15 6.48 20.39
CA LYS A 142 8.38 5.68 20.57
C LYS A 142 8.78 4.89 19.32
N GLY A 143 7.97 4.93 18.25
CA GLY A 143 8.21 4.15 17.04
C GLY A 143 7.80 2.69 17.19
N GLU A 144 6.85 2.39 18.08
CA GLU A 144 6.28 1.06 18.23
C GLU A 144 5.01 0.96 17.37
N TYR A 145 4.90 -0.11 16.59
CA TYR A 145 3.68 -0.43 15.86
C TYR A 145 2.66 -1.00 16.85
N CYS A 146 1.58 -0.26 17.10
CA CYS A 146 0.69 -0.49 18.23
C CYS A 146 -0.58 -1.25 17.88
N GLY A 147 -0.96 -1.35 16.62
CA GLY A 147 -2.34 -1.74 16.33
C GLY A 147 -2.91 -1.08 15.11
N GLY A 148 -4.19 -1.34 14.89
CA GLY A 148 -4.92 -0.67 13.84
C GLY A 148 -6.33 -1.17 13.67
N ALA A 149 -6.98 -0.68 12.62
CA ALA A 149 -8.26 -1.15 12.13
C ALA A 149 -8.15 -1.57 10.66
N ILE A 150 -9.06 -2.43 10.22
CA ILE A 150 -9.17 -2.85 8.81
C ILE A 150 -10.65 -2.72 8.40
N ALA A 151 -10.90 -2.02 7.31
CA ALA A 151 -12.21 -1.86 6.70
C ALA A 151 -12.21 -2.40 5.26
N PRO A 152 -13.38 -2.79 4.71
CA PRO A 152 -13.48 -3.15 3.30
C PRO A 152 -13.04 -2.00 2.41
N GLY A 153 -12.15 -2.24 1.45
CA GLY A 153 -11.68 -1.21 0.52
C GLY A 153 -12.81 -0.57 -0.29
N LEU A 154 -12.59 0.64 -0.79
CA LEU A 154 -13.59 1.40 -1.55
C LEU A 154 -14.07 0.62 -2.81
N ALA A 155 -13.14 -0.01 -3.54
CA ALA A 155 -13.46 -0.82 -4.71
C ALA A 155 -14.23 -2.10 -4.37
N ILE A 156 -13.86 -2.79 -3.28
CA ILE A 156 -14.61 -3.96 -2.78
C ILE A 156 -16.04 -3.56 -2.43
N SER A 157 -16.21 -2.40 -1.79
CA SER A 157 -17.51 -1.91 -1.33
C SER A 157 -18.46 -1.64 -2.51
N VAL A 158 -17.95 -1.04 -3.59
CA VAL A 158 -18.72 -0.84 -4.83
C VAL A 158 -19.06 -2.15 -5.52
N GLU A 159 -18.08 -3.04 -5.65
CA GLU A 159 -18.27 -4.33 -6.31
C GLU A 159 -19.28 -5.20 -5.54
N ALA A 160 -19.29 -5.14 -4.21
CA ALA A 160 -20.27 -5.82 -3.37
C ALA A 160 -21.71 -5.34 -3.65
N LEU A 161 -21.94 -4.03 -3.82
CA LEU A 161 -23.26 -3.50 -4.17
C LEU A 161 -23.71 -3.99 -5.55
N PHE A 162 -22.81 -3.97 -6.53
CA PHE A 162 -23.09 -4.46 -7.88
C PHE A 162 -23.42 -5.96 -7.90
N GLN A 163 -22.65 -6.78 -7.19
CA GLN A 163 -22.83 -8.23 -7.20
C GLN A 163 -24.02 -8.72 -6.37
N ARG A 164 -24.40 -8.01 -5.31
CA ARG A 164 -25.40 -8.47 -4.34
C ARG A 164 -26.77 -7.81 -4.51
N ALA A 165 -26.88 -6.71 -5.24
CA ALA A 165 -28.15 -6.03 -5.48
C ALA A 165 -28.62 -6.18 -6.93
N SER A 166 -29.87 -6.60 -7.13
CA SER A 166 -30.40 -7.02 -8.43
C SER A 166 -30.51 -5.91 -9.49
N LYS A 167 -30.58 -4.63 -9.09
CA LYS A 167 -30.81 -3.50 -10.00
C LYS A 167 -29.73 -2.42 -9.92
N LEU A 168 -28.69 -2.61 -9.12
CA LEU A 168 -27.63 -1.62 -9.00
C LEU A 168 -26.61 -1.82 -10.12
N PRO A 169 -26.35 -0.80 -10.96
CA PRO A 169 -25.35 -0.92 -12.01
C PRO A 169 -23.94 -0.92 -11.42
N ARG A 170 -22.98 -1.41 -12.21
CA ARG A 170 -21.57 -1.16 -11.92
C ARG A 170 -21.28 0.33 -12.13
N ILE A 171 -20.58 0.96 -11.20
CA ILE A 171 -20.28 2.39 -11.22
C ILE A 171 -18.79 2.64 -11.05
N ASP A 172 -18.32 3.76 -11.59
CA ASP A 172 -16.98 4.29 -11.29
C ASP A 172 -16.96 4.98 -9.93
N ILE A 173 -15.79 4.91 -9.29
CA ILE A 173 -15.52 5.58 -8.01
C ILE A 173 -15.06 7.00 -8.30
N VAL A 174 -15.96 7.97 -8.14
CA VAL A 174 -15.67 9.40 -8.33
C VAL A 174 -16.40 10.23 -7.28
N LYS A 175 -15.90 11.45 -7.02
CA LYS A 175 -16.63 12.42 -6.21
C LYS A 175 -17.92 12.82 -6.92
N PRO A 176 -19.10 12.60 -6.33
CA PRO A 176 -20.37 12.99 -6.94
C PRO A 176 -20.61 14.49 -6.78
N PRO A 177 -21.45 15.10 -7.63
CA PRO A 177 -21.71 16.54 -7.60
C PRO A 177 -22.49 16.99 -6.35
N GLN A 178 -23.23 16.09 -5.70
CA GLN A 178 -24.03 16.37 -4.51
C GLN A 178 -24.32 15.08 -3.73
N ILE A 179 -24.52 15.19 -2.41
CA ILE A 179 -24.86 14.05 -1.53
C ILE A 179 -26.32 13.59 -1.72
N ILE A 180 -27.27 14.51 -1.86
CA ILE A 180 -28.69 14.17 -2.14
C ILE A 180 -28.86 14.01 -3.64
N ALA A 181 -28.53 12.83 -4.14
CA ALA A 181 -28.60 12.49 -5.55
C ALA A 181 -30.04 12.18 -6.03
N LYS A 182 -30.27 12.38 -7.32
CA LYS A 182 -31.59 12.20 -7.97
C LYS A 182 -31.63 11.03 -8.96
N ASN A 183 -30.58 10.21 -9.01
CA ASN A 183 -30.51 9.00 -9.82
C ASN A 183 -29.64 7.95 -9.14
N THR A 184 -29.84 6.68 -9.47
CA THR A 184 -29.21 5.53 -8.81
C THR A 184 -27.68 5.60 -8.83
N VAL A 185 -27.07 5.95 -9.97
CA VAL A 185 -25.61 6.02 -10.12
C VAL A 185 -25.02 7.05 -9.16
N ASN A 186 -25.54 8.28 -9.19
CA ASN A 186 -25.10 9.34 -8.30
C ASN A 186 -25.43 9.04 -6.83
N SER A 187 -26.54 8.35 -6.54
CA SER A 187 -26.89 7.94 -5.17
C SER A 187 -25.90 6.91 -4.61
N MET A 188 -25.50 5.94 -5.43
CA MET A 188 -24.46 4.98 -5.06
C MET A 188 -23.11 5.68 -4.88
N GLN A 189 -22.72 6.56 -5.80
CA GLN A 189 -21.49 7.34 -5.68
C GLN A 189 -21.49 8.21 -4.42
N ALA A 190 -22.61 8.89 -4.11
CA ALA A 190 -22.77 9.71 -2.91
C ALA A 190 -22.62 8.91 -1.62
N GLY A 191 -23.33 7.79 -1.53
CA GLY A 191 -23.26 6.92 -0.36
C GLY A 191 -21.87 6.31 -0.15
N ILE A 192 -21.25 5.83 -1.22
CA ILE A 192 -19.90 5.24 -1.15
C ILE A 192 -18.87 6.31 -0.83
N PHE A 193 -18.78 7.39 -1.62
CA PHE A 193 -17.72 8.38 -1.48
C PHE A 193 -17.78 9.09 -0.12
N PHE A 194 -18.89 9.74 0.21
CA PHE A 194 -19.00 10.49 1.47
C PHE A 194 -19.12 9.57 2.69
N GLY A 195 -19.71 8.38 2.52
CA GLY A 195 -19.71 7.36 3.57
C GLY A 195 -18.29 6.91 3.91
N TYR A 196 -17.41 6.77 2.91
CA TYR A 196 -16.03 6.39 3.13
C TYR A 196 -15.19 7.51 3.76
N VAL A 197 -15.41 8.76 3.34
CA VAL A 197 -14.81 9.94 4.00
C VAL A 197 -15.19 9.95 5.50
N GLY A 198 -16.47 9.71 5.81
CA GLY A 198 -16.94 9.60 7.18
C GLY A 198 -16.34 8.41 7.96
N LEU A 199 -16.23 7.24 7.32
CA LEU A 199 -15.58 6.06 7.90
C LEU A 199 -14.12 6.36 8.27
N VAL A 200 -13.37 6.97 7.37
CA VAL A 200 -11.96 7.34 7.59
C VAL A 200 -11.86 8.32 8.76
N ASP A 201 -12.61 9.42 8.71
CA ASP A 201 -12.57 10.46 9.75
C ASP A 201 -12.95 9.91 11.13
N GLU A 202 -13.97 9.06 11.21
CA GLU A 202 -14.42 8.48 12.49
C GLU A 202 -13.39 7.50 13.04
N ILE A 203 -12.86 6.58 12.23
CA ILE A 203 -11.84 5.62 12.69
C ILE A 203 -10.58 6.36 13.16
N VAL A 204 -10.09 7.33 12.39
CA VAL A 204 -8.92 8.12 12.77
C VAL A 204 -9.19 8.90 14.06
N SER A 205 -10.38 9.49 14.21
CA SER A 205 -10.76 10.20 15.44
C SER A 205 -10.80 9.28 16.66
N ARG A 206 -11.30 8.05 16.52
CA ARG A 206 -11.29 7.03 17.59
C ARG A 206 -9.87 6.63 17.98
N ILE A 207 -9.00 6.39 16.99
CA ILE A 207 -7.59 6.10 17.25
C ILE A 207 -6.94 7.27 17.99
N LYS A 208 -7.18 8.52 17.56
CA LYS A 208 -6.66 9.71 18.24
C LYS A 208 -7.14 9.81 19.70
N LEU A 209 -8.40 9.47 19.99
CA LEU A 209 -8.96 9.48 21.34
C LEU A 209 -8.38 8.40 22.25
N GLU A 210 -8.10 7.21 21.71
CA GLU A 210 -7.49 6.10 22.45
C GLU A 210 -5.98 6.27 22.59
N SER A 211 -5.34 6.97 21.66
CA SER A 211 -3.93 7.29 21.72
C SER A 211 -3.65 8.28 22.85
N LYS A 212 -2.53 8.08 23.55
CA LYS A 212 -2.00 9.06 24.54
C LYS A 212 -1.16 10.16 23.86
N ASP A 213 -1.02 10.07 22.55
CA ASP A 213 -0.20 10.93 21.72
C ASP A 213 -1.09 11.88 20.88
N SER A 214 -0.49 12.74 20.08
CA SER A 214 -1.19 13.51 19.04
C SER A 214 -0.67 13.07 17.67
N PRO A 215 -1.15 11.93 17.13
CA PRO A 215 -0.55 11.34 15.95
C PRO A 215 -0.86 12.16 14.70
N LYS A 216 0.15 12.35 13.86
CA LYS A 216 -0.01 12.89 12.51
C LYS A 216 -0.66 11.83 11.61
N VAL A 217 -1.56 12.25 10.73
CA VAL A 217 -2.29 11.32 9.86
C VAL A 217 -1.76 11.38 8.43
N ILE A 218 -1.22 10.26 7.96
CA ILE A 218 -0.73 10.11 6.59
C ILE A 218 -1.59 9.12 5.82
N ALA A 219 -1.82 9.36 4.55
CA ALA A 219 -2.57 8.48 3.66
C ALA A 219 -1.69 7.99 2.50
N THR A 220 -1.87 6.73 2.10
CA THR A 220 -1.22 6.14 0.92
C THR A 220 -2.19 5.22 0.18
N GLY A 221 -1.76 4.59 -0.91
CA GLY A 221 -2.59 3.70 -1.70
C GLY A 221 -3.36 4.40 -2.81
N GLY A 222 -3.91 3.61 -3.74
CA GLY A 222 -4.34 4.09 -5.06
C GLY A 222 -5.54 5.04 -5.04
N LEU A 223 -6.31 5.07 -3.95
CA LEU A 223 -7.49 5.93 -3.81
C LEU A 223 -7.30 7.05 -2.76
N ALA A 224 -6.09 7.21 -2.21
CA ALA A 224 -5.79 8.26 -1.24
C ALA A 224 -6.07 9.66 -1.80
N ASN A 225 -5.56 9.96 -3.00
CA ASN A 225 -5.74 11.25 -3.66
C ASN A 225 -7.22 11.59 -3.96
N LEU A 226 -8.09 10.58 -4.01
CA LEU A 226 -9.53 10.78 -4.22
C LEU A 226 -10.26 11.13 -2.90
N ILE A 227 -9.85 10.53 -1.78
CA ILE A 227 -10.54 10.66 -0.49
C ILE A 227 -9.94 11.76 0.38
N ALA A 228 -8.60 11.88 0.42
CA ALA A 228 -7.89 12.81 1.29
C ALA A 228 -8.35 14.27 1.18
N PRO A 229 -8.65 14.84 -0.01
CA PRO A 229 -9.11 16.22 -0.11
C PRO A 229 -10.42 16.53 0.62
N GLU A 230 -11.25 15.51 0.90
CA GLU A 230 -12.54 15.66 1.58
C GLU A 230 -12.50 15.19 3.04
N SER A 231 -11.43 14.50 3.43
CA SER A 231 -11.21 14.09 4.82
C SER A 231 -10.79 15.30 5.66
N ARG A 232 -11.30 15.35 6.90
CA ARG A 232 -10.89 16.37 7.88
C ARG A 232 -9.69 15.93 8.71
N THR A 233 -9.36 14.65 8.67
CA THR A 233 -8.37 14.04 9.55
C THR A 233 -7.05 13.75 8.86
N ILE A 234 -7.04 13.46 7.55
CA ILE A 234 -5.81 13.22 6.78
C ILE A 234 -5.03 14.53 6.61
N GLU A 235 -3.74 14.51 6.94
CA GLU A 235 -2.86 15.69 6.91
C GLU A 235 -1.87 15.66 5.73
N GLU A 236 -1.52 14.47 5.25
CA GLU A 236 -0.56 14.27 4.15
C GLU A 236 -0.93 13.05 3.31
N VAL A 237 -0.70 13.12 2.00
CA VAL A 237 -0.74 11.96 1.11
C VAL A 237 0.66 11.65 0.61
N ASP A 238 1.10 10.42 0.83
CA ASP A 238 2.38 9.89 0.36
C ASP A 238 2.14 8.65 -0.50
N GLU A 239 2.10 8.84 -1.83
CA GLU A 239 1.80 7.77 -2.78
C GLU A 239 2.85 6.65 -2.79
N PHE A 240 4.09 6.94 -2.41
CA PHE A 240 5.21 6.02 -2.52
C PHE A 240 5.69 5.50 -1.16
N LEU A 241 4.91 5.71 -0.09
CA LEU A 241 5.22 5.31 1.28
C LEU A 241 5.73 3.86 1.37
N THR A 242 5.04 2.92 0.72
CA THR A 242 5.42 1.49 0.72
C THR A 242 6.76 1.26 0.03
N LEU A 243 7.00 1.92 -1.11
CA LEU A 243 8.24 1.78 -1.86
C LEU A 243 9.43 2.36 -1.07
N ASP A 244 9.21 3.49 -0.40
CA ASP A 244 10.20 4.09 0.50
C ASP A 244 10.49 3.18 1.71
N GLY A 245 9.47 2.55 2.28
CA GLY A 245 9.63 1.59 3.37
C GLY A 245 10.49 0.39 2.97
N LEU A 246 10.28 -0.12 1.75
CA LEU A 246 11.11 -1.18 1.19
C LEU A 246 12.57 -0.74 1.05
N ARG A 247 12.84 0.48 0.54
CA ARG A 247 14.19 1.02 0.48
C ARG A 247 14.84 1.13 1.86
N ILE A 248 14.12 1.68 2.85
CA ILE A 248 14.60 1.84 4.23
C ILE A 248 14.91 0.47 4.85
N LEU A 249 14.04 -0.52 4.67
CA LEU A 249 14.25 -1.87 5.16
C LEU A 249 15.46 -2.54 4.50
N TYR A 250 15.65 -2.35 3.20
CA TYR A 250 16.85 -2.83 2.52
C TYR A 250 18.12 -2.23 3.14
N GLU A 251 18.16 -0.91 3.38
CA GLU A 251 19.31 -0.22 3.98
C GLU A 251 19.64 -0.75 5.39
N ARG A 252 18.62 -1.12 6.17
CA ARG A 252 18.79 -1.72 7.51
C ARG A 252 19.30 -3.16 7.48
N ASN A 253 19.17 -3.85 6.35
CA ASN A 253 19.45 -5.28 6.23
C ASN A 253 20.64 -5.61 5.32
N ARG A 254 21.20 -4.63 4.60
CA ARG A 254 22.43 -4.79 3.82
C ARG A 254 23.66 -5.09 4.69
#